data_AF-A0A1C3TKT8-F1
#
_entry.id   AF-A0A1C3TKT8-F1
#
_cell.length_a   1.000
_cell.length_b   1.000
_cell.length_c   1.000
_cell.angle_alpha   90.00
_cell.angle_beta   90.00
_cell.angle_gamma   90.00
#
_symmetry.space_group_name_H-M   'P 1'
#
loop_
_entity.id
_entity.type
_entity.pdbx_description
1 polymer ?
#
loop_
_entity_poly.entity_id
_entity_poly.type
_entity_poly.pdbx_seq_one_letter_code
_entity_poly.pdbx_strand_id
1 'polypeptide(L)'
;MARLKNFAGGLLLSASYCLVYLSAWHWSLDQWFLPAGLRAATLLFLPFRLWPYLLIGDAAALLALRTPMVSAEGANPLWAYASPFLLMPVFALFPFWYRRRFTDLQASQERLLLVVLAMAMWGVLANKALNWMLGGPAAYINLENALKFWIGNYLGILVFVLPALLWVRREFEFFLPRRLQKDALVAALCIALLFVLAMSSPGGLVRQFLLVMMIVPGFWLTLAHDWRGAAVGIVMADIAVAMSLPRSNYAGAFDLDTFYVQMMVAFGAVTLFALGTRLSGALDQVRRVGHAEQQALQVAQASYMSAERTLRNRVIEYTDIHTHLNKLRRDIASSLKERGHYAAAMEMNRTGVIQAQLMDDYVASLYPLDIETHGLYGALSSVAFANTCDTEVETRLRGESRQLSMGLQLAAYRCVLNAMELLPLGSRHLIMARVWKRRGRRGLVVTIAADPTLLLARRAAGKRVDEIEWELVSRLKAHDGTCRRRHELKISFLVSEPSDRRTVTS
;
A
#
# COMPACT_ATOMS: atom_id res chain seq x y z
N MET A 1 20.45 12.37 36.14
CA MET A 1 21.02 11.37 35.21
C MET A 1 20.54 11.52 33.75
N ALA A 2 19.25 11.64 33.46
CA ALA A 2 18.75 11.72 32.07
C ALA A 2 19.29 12.92 31.24
N ARG A 3 19.42 14.12 31.85
CA ARG A 3 20.01 15.29 31.18
C ARG A 3 21.49 15.11 30.84
N LEU A 4 22.26 14.44 31.71
CA LEU A 4 23.68 14.16 31.52
C LEU A 4 23.89 13.16 30.36
N LYS A 5 23.03 12.12 30.29
CA LYS A 5 23.03 11.14 29.19
C LYS A 5 22.70 11.79 27.84
N ASN A 6 21.76 12.73 27.82
CA ASN A 6 21.43 13.49 26.61
C ASN A 6 22.57 14.42 26.16
N PHE A 7 23.28 15.03 27.11
CA PHE A 7 24.43 15.88 26.82
C PHE A 7 25.63 15.08 26.29
N ALA A 8 25.95 13.95 26.93
CA ALA A 8 26.98 13.03 26.45
C ALA A 8 26.64 12.47 25.05
N GLY A 9 25.36 12.14 24.81
CA GLY A 9 24.88 11.74 23.48
C GLY A 9 25.04 12.85 22.42
N GLY A 10 24.82 14.11 22.80
CA GLY A 10 25.05 15.26 21.92
C GLY A 10 26.53 15.50 21.60
N LEU A 11 27.43 15.32 22.58
CA LEU A 11 28.87 15.40 22.35
C LEU A 11 29.37 14.28 21.41
N LEU A 12 28.89 13.05 21.61
CA LEU A 12 29.18 11.94 20.70
C LEU A 12 28.65 12.21 19.29
N LEU A 13 27.48 12.83 19.16
CA LEU A 13 26.96 13.26 17.86
C LEU A 13 27.87 14.30 17.19
N SER A 14 28.35 15.29 17.95
CA SER A 14 29.29 16.32 17.44
C SER A 14 30.61 15.68 16.97
N ALA A 15 31.20 14.79 17.77
CA ALA A 15 32.44 14.10 17.44
C ALA A 15 32.27 13.19 16.21
N SER A 16 31.19 12.40 16.15
CA SER A 16 30.90 11.56 14.98
C SER A 16 30.62 12.39 13.73
N TYR A 17 29.89 13.49 13.84
CA TYR A 17 29.68 14.42 12.72
C TYR A 17 31.01 14.98 12.21
N CYS A 18 31.90 15.43 13.11
CA CYS A 18 33.22 15.93 12.75
C CYS A 18 34.06 14.88 11.99
N LEU A 19 34.10 13.63 12.48
CA LEU A 19 34.80 12.54 11.82
C LEU A 19 34.25 12.23 10.42
N VAL A 20 32.91 12.18 10.29
CA VAL A 20 32.26 11.96 8.99
C VAL A 20 32.50 13.13 8.05
N TYR A 21 32.52 14.36 8.55
CA TYR A 21 32.83 15.55 7.76
C TYR A 21 34.25 15.49 7.20
N LEU A 22 35.25 15.21 8.05
CA LEU A 22 36.65 15.11 7.62
C LEU A 22 36.86 13.96 6.63
N SER A 23 36.19 12.84 6.86
CA SER A 23 36.18 11.71 5.91
C SER A 23 35.56 12.12 4.58
N ALA A 24 34.37 12.73 4.59
CA ALA A 24 33.70 13.21 3.39
C ALA A 24 34.54 14.25 2.64
N TRP A 25 35.26 15.12 3.35
CA TRP A 25 36.18 16.07 2.76
C TRP A 25 37.37 15.38 2.08
N HIS A 26 37.97 14.36 2.71
CA HIS A 26 39.08 13.60 2.12
C HIS A 26 38.72 12.91 0.80
N TRP A 27 37.47 12.47 0.65
CA TRP A 27 36.95 11.87 -0.58
C TRP A 27 36.34 12.89 -1.55
N SER A 28 36.22 14.15 -1.14
CA SER A 28 35.66 15.22 -1.97
C SER A 28 36.67 15.74 -2.98
N LEU A 29 36.16 16.26 -4.09
CA LEU A 29 36.93 16.97 -5.11
C LEU A 29 36.32 18.37 -5.28
N ASP A 30 37.07 19.31 -5.86
CA ASP A 30 36.57 20.69 -6.05
C ASP A 30 35.27 20.73 -6.87
N GLN A 31 35.11 19.82 -7.83
CA GLN A 31 33.89 19.65 -8.63
C GLN A 31 32.82 18.75 -7.98
N TRP A 32 33.09 18.13 -6.83
CA TRP A 32 32.18 17.22 -6.13
C TRP A 32 32.36 17.29 -4.61
N PHE A 33 31.63 18.21 -3.99
CA PHE A 33 31.82 18.57 -2.58
C PHE A 33 30.80 17.87 -1.66
N LEU A 34 31.20 16.70 -1.14
CA LEU A 34 30.41 15.86 -0.24
C LEU A 34 30.00 16.52 1.09
N PRO A 35 30.82 17.37 1.75
CA PRO A 35 30.42 17.95 3.04
C PRO A 35 29.17 18.85 2.95
N ALA A 36 28.88 19.46 1.80
CA ALA A 36 27.61 20.17 1.60
C ALA A 36 26.40 19.23 1.75
N GLY A 37 26.52 17.98 1.28
CA GLY A 37 25.48 16.98 1.43
C GLY A 37 25.28 16.48 2.84
N LEU A 38 26.36 16.28 3.58
CA LEU A 38 26.28 15.93 5.01
C LEU A 38 25.54 17.02 5.79
N ARG A 39 25.86 18.30 5.56
CA ARG A 39 25.16 19.44 6.16
C ARG A 39 23.68 19.45 5.78
N ALA A 40 23.38 19.27 4.50
CA ALA A 40 22.01 19.29 4.02
C ALA A 40 21.15 18.15 4.58
N ALA A 41 21.65 16.92 4.53
CA ALA A 41 20.96 15.77 5.06
C ALA A 41 20.70 15.91 6.57
N THR A 42 21.71 16.37 7.32
CA THR A 42 21.55 16.52 8.77
C THR A 42 20.57 17.64 9.15
N LEU A 43 20.66 18.81 8.51
CA LEU A 43 19.76 19.93 8.81
C LEU A 43 18.31 19.69 8.34
N LEU A 44 18.10 18.98 7.24
CA LEU A 44 16.76 18.64 6.75
C LEU A 44 16.09 17.58 7.61
N PHE A 45 16.80 16.52 8.00
CA PHE A 45 16.18 15.35 8.63
C PHE A 45 16.34 15.26 10.16
N LEU A 46 17.40 15.82 10.78
CA LEU A 46 17.55 15.76 12.24
C LEU A 46 16.64 16.77 12.95
N PRO A 47 16.14 16.45 14.16
CA PRO A 47 15.32 17.37 14.95
C PRO A 47 16.12 18.62 15.40
N PHE A 48 15.46 19.77 15.49
CA PHE A 48 16.06 21.07 15.85
C PHE A 48 16.86 21.05 17.16
N ARG A 49 16.49 20.18 18.12
CA ARG A 49 17.20 20.00 19.39
C ARG A 49 18.66 19.55 19.24
N LEU A 50 19.01 18.91 18.12
CA LEU A 50 20.36 18.38 17.86
C LEU A 50 21.24 19.36 17.08
N TRP A 51 20.66 20.43 16.53
CA TRP A 51 21.39 21.39 15.71
C TRP A 51 22.59 22.03 16.41
N PRO A 52 22.52 22.46 17.69
CA PRO A 52 23.69 23.04 18.36
C PRO A 52 24.90 22.12 18.38
N TYR A 53 24.69 20.81 18.55
CA TYR A 53 25.77 19.82 18.52
C TYR A 53 26.35 19.63 17.12
N LEU A 54 25.52 19.71 16.08
CA LEU A 54 25.97 19.68 14.68
C LEU A 54 26.81 20.93 14.34
N LEU A 55 26.38 22.12 14.81
CA LEU A 55 27.13 23.37 14.60
C LEU A 55 28.54 23.29 15.20
N ILE A 56 28.65 22.75 16.42
CA ILE A 56 29.94 22.56 17.10
C ILE A 56 30.82 21.58 16.31
N GLY A 57 30.26 20.46 15.87
CA GLY A 57 30.99 19.45 15.09
C GLY A 57 31.49 19.99 13.74
N ASP A 58 30.65 20.78 13.05
CA ASP A 58 31.01 21.41 11.77
C ASP A 58 32.10 22.48 11.94
N ALA A 59 31.97 23.32 12.97
CA ALA A 59 33.00 24.32 13.30
C ALA A 59 34.33 23.65 13.64
N ALA A 60 34.32 22.57 14.43
CA ALA A 60 35.52 21.81 14.76
C ALA A 60 36.20 21.21 13.51
N ALA A 61 35.41 20.61 12.60
CA ALA A 61 35.94 20.05 11.37
C ALA A 61 36.54 21.12 10.45
N LEU A 62 35.84 22.24 10.26
CA LEU A 62 36.35 23.36 9.46
C LEU A 62 37.59 24.03 10.07
N LEU A 63 37.67 24.15 11.39
CA LEU A 63 38.86 24.66 12.06
C LEU A 63 40.06 23.75 11.80
N ALA A 64 39.89 22.43 11.89
CA ALA A 64 40.95 21.46 11.59
C ALA A 64 41.48 21.60 10.14
N LEU A 65 40.61 21.97 9.19
CA LEU A 65 40.97 22.15 7.78
C LEU A 65 41.55 23.55 7.47
N ARG A 66 41.00 24.62 8.06
CA ARG A 66 41.36 26.01 7.73
C ARG A 66 42.53 26.56 8.55
N THR A 67 42.76 26.06 9.78
CA THR A 67 43.87 26.53 10.62
C THR A 67 45.26 26.26 10.03
N PRO A 68 45.55 25.11 9.39
CA PRO A 68 46.85 24.88 8.76
C PRO A 68 47.09 25.78 7.53
N MET A 69 46.03 26.29 6.90
CA MET A 69 46.15 27.18 5.73
C MET A 69 46.66 28.58 6.11
N VAL A 70 46.54 28.99 7.38
CA VAL A 70 47.11 30.25 7.86
C VAL A 70 48.64 30.19 7.84
N SER A 71 49.22 29.10 8.33
CA SER A 71 50.67 28.92 8.40
C SER A 71 51.28 28.46 7.08
N ALA A 72 50.56 27.65 6.28
CA ALA A 72 51.07 27.09 5.02
C ALA A 72 50.86 28.01 3.80
N GLU A 73 49.72 28.71 3.72
CA GLU A 73 49.30 29.46 2.52
C GLU A 73 49.18 30.98 2.79
N GLY A 74 49.46 31.44 4.01
CA GLY A 74 49.37 32.85 4.39
C GLY A 74 47.92 33.39 4.40
N ALA A 75 46.92 32.51 4.54
CA ALA A 75 45.52 32.90 4.57
C ALA A 75 45.19 33.83 5.75
N ASN A 76 44.21 34.72 5.58
CA ASN A 76 43.82 35.66 6.62
C ASN A 76 43.38 34.92 7.91
N PRO A 77 43.99 35.19 9.08
CA PRO A 77 43.65 34.52 10.33
C PRO A 77 42.19 34.77 10.75
N LEU A 78 41.64 35.96 10.46
CA LEU A 78 40.23 36.27 10.75
C LEU A 78 39.30 35.33 9.98
N TRP A 79 39.58 35.07 8.71
CA TRP A 79 38.84 34.10 7.93
C TRP A 79 38.97 32.70 8.53
N ALA A 80 40.19 32.23 8.81
CA ALA A 80 40.40 30.86 9.25
C ALA A 80 39.71 30.53 10.59
N TYR A 81 39.66 31.48 11.53
CA TYR A 81 39.06 31.25 12.84
C TYR A 81 37.58 31.64 12.92
N ALA A 82 37.13 32.71 12.25
CA ALA A 82 35.74 33.17 12.37
C ALA A 82 34.77 32.44 11.42
N SER A 83 35.22 32.14 10.19
CA SER A 83 34.35 31.53 9.18
C SER A 83 33.80 30.13 9.56
N PRO A 84 34.52 29.26 10.30
CA PRO A 84 33.97 27.97 10.75
C PRO A 84 32.71 28.09 11.60
N PHE A 85 32.65 29.09 12.46
CA PHE A 85 31.50 29.33 13.34
C PHE A 85 30.33 30.01 12.63
N LEU A 86 30.57 30.68 11.49
CA LEU A 86 29.55 31.43 10.77
C LEU A 86 28.95 30.64 9.60
N LEU A 87 29.73 29.78 8.94
CA LEU A 87 29.32 29.12 7.70
C LEU A 87 28.11 28.20 7.90
N MET A 88 28.15 27.32 8.90
CA MET A 88 27.05 26.38 9.15
C MET A 88 25.78 27.09 9.65
N PRO A 89 25.82 28.06 10.59
CA PRO A 89 24.63 28.84 10.95
C PRO A 89 23.99 29.57 9.77
N VAL A 90 24.78 30.22 8.92
CA VAL A 90 24.26 30.91 7.71
C VAL A 90 23.64 29.90 6.76
N PHE A 91 24.29 28.74 6.54
CA PHE A 91 23.74 27.67 5.72
C PHE A 91 22.43 27.12 6.29
N ALA A 92 22.31 27.02 7.61
CA ALA A 92 21.14 26.50 8.32
C ALA A 92 19.90 27.41 8.23
N LEU A 93 20.05 28.70 7.88
CA LEU A 93 18.92 29.62 7.69
C LEU A 93 17.92 29.13 6.65
N PHE A 94 18.41 28.56 5.53
CA PHE A 94 17.55 28.09 4.45
C PHE A 94 16.73 26.84 4.85
N PRO A 95 17.34 25.74 5.36
CA PRO A 95 16.58 24.61 5.92
C PRO A 95 15.64 25.01 7.05
N PHE A 96 16.06 25.95 7.92
CA PHE A 96 15.22 26.44 9.00
C PHE A 96 13.96 27.12 8.45
N TRP A 97 14.12 28.04 7.50
CA TRP A 97 13.02 28.71 6.82
C TRP A 97 12.10 27.71 6.12
N TYR A 98 12.67 26.78 5.34
CA TYR A 98 11.90 25.79 4.61
C TYR A 98 11.08 24.88 5.55
N ARG A 99 11.71 24.36 6.61
CA ARG A 99 11.04 23.49 7.61
C ARG A 99 9.99 24.20 8.43
N ARG A 100 10.13 25.50 8.66
CA ARG A 100 9.14 26.31 9.36
C ARG A 100 7.94 26.64 8.47
N ARG A 101 8.17 26.82 7.16
CA ARG A 101 7.12 27.14 6.19
C ARG A 101 6.36 25.91 5.71
N PHE A 102 7.05 24.78 5.57
CA PHE A 102 6.50 23.50 5.13
C PHE A 102 6.71 22.47 6.25
N THR A 103 5.67 22.30 7.06
CA THR A 103 5.64 21.35 8.18
C THR A 103 5.76 19.90 7.71
N ASP A 104 5.33 19.62 6.48
CA ASP A 104 5.35 18.29 5.89
C ASP A 104 6.39 18.17 4.76
N LEU A 105 7.66 18.06 5.17
CA LEU A 105 8.77 17.63 4.32
C LEU A 105 8.47 16.28 3.60
N GLN A 106 7.54 15.49 4.13
CA GLN A 106 7.22 14.14 3.67
C GLN A 106 6.03 14.12 2.69
N ALA A 107 5.19 15.15 2.62
CA ALA A 107 4.14 15.21 1.60
C ALA A 107 4.66 15.59 0.20
N SER A 108 5.76 16.35 0.12
CA SER A 108 6.20 16.99 -1.13
C SER A 108 7.53 16.44 -1.68
N GLN A 109 7.61 15.13 -1.97
CA GLN A 109 8.81 14.52 -2.58
C GLN A 109 9.23 15.24 -3.85
N GLU A 110 8.26 15.66 -4.68
CA GLU A 110 8.52 16.38 -5.94
C GLU A 110 9.28 17.70 -5.74
N ARG A 111 9.11 18.35 -4.58
CA ARG A 111 9.76 19.62 -4.27
C ARG A 111 11.12 19.44 -3.62
N LEU A 112 11.42 18.26 -3.08
CA LEU A 112 12.66 18.02 -2.33
C LEU A 112 13.90 18.29 -3.19
N LEU A 113 13.90 17.87 -4.46
CA LEU A 113 15.05 18.11 -5.34
C LEU A 113 15.24 19.58 -5.69
N LEU A 114 14.15 20.33 -5.88
CA LEU A 114 14.22 21.77 -6.10
C LEU A 114 14.75 22.49 -4.85
N VAL A 115 14.35 22.03 -3.67
CA VAL A 115 14.82 22.54 -2.38
C VAL A 115 16.31 22.25 -2.19
N VAL A 116 16.75 21.03 -2.52
CA VAL A 116 18.16 20.63 -2.50
C VAL A 116 18.97 21.45 -3.49
N LEU A 117 18.45 21.70 -4.68
CA LEU A 117 19.09 22.53 -5.71
C LEU A 117 19.25 23.99 -5.23
N ALA A 118 18.20 24.56 -4.63
CA ALA A 118 18.25 25.89 -4.04
C ALA A 118 19.20 25.96 -2.84
N MET A 119 19.24 24.90 -2.03
CA MET A 119 20.15 24.78 -0.88
C MET A 119 21.62 24.69 -1.32
N ALA A 120 21.90 23.99 -2.42
CA ALA A 120 23.23 23.96 -3.03
C ALA A 120 23.67 25.38 -3.43
N MET A 121 22.79 26.14 -4.09
CA MET A 121 23.04 27.51 -4.50
C MET A 121 23.28 28.42 -3.29
N TRP A 122 22.43 28.32 -2.27
CA TRP A 122 22.58 29.05 -1.01
C TRP A 122 23.92 28.75 -0.34
N GLY A 123 24.35 27.48 -0.32
CA GLY A 123 25.65 27.09 0.23
C GLY A 123 26.84 27.70 -0.51
N VAL A 124 26.80 27.74 -1.85
CA VAL A 124 27.82 28.42 -2.66
C VAL A 124 27.86 29.91 -2.34
N LEU A 125 26.70 30.57 -2.35
CA LEU A 125 26.60 32.01 -2.09
C LEU A 125 27.06 32.38 -0.69
N ALA A 126 26.63 31.62 0.33
CA ALA A 126 27.03 31.83 1.72
C ALA A 126 28.54 31.66 1.92
N ASN A 127 29.14 30.60 1.34
CA ASN A 127 30.57 30.37 1.45
C ASN A 127 31.37 31.46 0.72
N LYS A 128 30.94 31.89 -0.47
CA LYS A 128 31.59 32.99 -1.20
C LYS A 128 31.46 34.33 -0.50
N ALA A 129 30.28 34.66 0.03
CA ALA A 129 30.05 35.89 0.77
C ALA A 129 30.95 35.96 2.02
N LEU A 130 31.06 34.87 2.78
CA LEU A 130 31.96 34.80 3.94
C LEU A 130 33.43 34.87 3.55
N ASN A 131 33.83 34.23 2.45
CA ASN A 131 35.19 34.35 1.92
C ASN A 131 35.50 35.80 1.51
N TRP A 132 34.57 36.49 0.85
CA TRP A 132 34.76 37.89 0.46
C TRP A 132 34.82 38.83 1.68
N MET A 133 33.91 38.68 2.65
CA MET A 133 33.84 39.54 3.83
C MET A 133 35.02 39.39 4.79
N LEU A 134 35.56 38.17 4.94
CA LEU A 134 36.61 37.88 5.92
C LEU A 134 38.03 37.83 5.30
N GLY A 135 38.16 38.15 4.01
CA GLY A 135 39.45 38.12 3.30
C GLY A 135 40.00 36.70 3.09
N GLY A 136 39.11 35.75 2.79
CA GLY A 136 39.47 34.39 2.36
C GLY A 136 40.00 34.34 0.91
N PRO A 137 40.36 33.15 0.40
CA PRO A 137 41.05 33.00 -0.88
C PRO A 137 40.27 33.59 -2.07
N ALA A 138 40.84 34.59 -2.74
CA ALA A 138 40.19 35.40 -3.78
C ALA A 138 40.00 34.68 -5.14
N ALA A 139 40.73 33.58 -5.38
CA ALA A 139 40.68 32.80 -6.63
C ALA A 139 39.28 32.23 -6.96
N TYR A 140 38.36 32.24 -5.98
CA TYR A 140 37.08 31.56 -6.04
C TYR A 140 35.87 32.51 -6.14
N ILE A 141 36.01 33.80 -6.44
CA ILE A 141 34.90 34.78 -6.36
C ILE A 141 34.18 35.00 -7.71
N ASN A 142 34.63 34.37 -8.81
CA ASN A 142 33.99 34.53 -10.12
C ASN A 142 32.62 33.82 -10.23
N LEU A 143 31.74 34.37 -11.10
CA LEU A 143 30.41 33.82 -11.40
C LEU A 143 30.49 32.45 -12.07
N GLU A 144 31.42 32.26 -13.00
CA GLU A 144 31.67 30.98 -13.67
C GLU A 144 32.01 29.88 -12.64
N ASN A 145 32.89 30.20 -11.70
CA ASN A 145 33.23 29.28 -10.59
C ASN A 145 32.03 29.03 -9.68
N ALA A 146 31.12 30.00 -9.51
CA ALA A 146 29.90 29.79 -8.72
C ALA A 146 28.97 28.74 -9.34
N LEU A 147 28.80 28.78 -10.66
CA LEU A 147 28.01 27.78 -11.39
C LEU A 147 28.65 26.39 -11.32
N LYS A 148 29.98 26.33 -11.46
CA LYS A 148 30.75 25.08 -11.33
C LYS A 148 30.58 24.44 -9.95
N PHE A 149 30.78 25.21 -8.88
CA PHE A 149 30.58 24.72 -7.50
C PHE A 149 29.12 24.42 -7.19
N TRP A 150 28.16 25.08 -7.84
CA TRP A 150 26.74 24.83 -7.60
C TRP A 150 26.33 23.42 -8.01
N ILE A 151 26.73 22.98 -9.20
CA ILE A 151 26.44 21.62 -9.69
C ILE A 151 27.14 20.58 -8.81
N GLY A 152 28.42 20.80 -8.48
CA GLY A 152 29.17 19.90 -7.60
C GLY A 152 28.58 19.78 -6.20
N ASN A 153 28.15 20.90 -5.61
CA ASN A 153 27.44 20.90 -4.33
C ASN A 153 26.09 20.20 -4.44
N TYR A 154 25.34 20.41 -5.53
CA TYR A 154 24.05 19.77 -5.74
C TYR A 154 24.17 18.25 -5.78
N LEU A 155 25.07 17.73 -6.61
CA LEU A 155 25.38 16.31 -6.72
C LEU A 155 25.86 15.73 -5.37
N GLY A 156 26.81 16.41 -4.72
CA GLY A 156 27.26 16.03 -3.38
C GLY A 156 26.14 16.02 -2.34
N ILE A 157 25.12 16.88 -2.47
CA ILE A 157 23.93 16.84 -1.61
C ILE A 157 23.06 15.62 -1.88
N LEU A 158 22.88 15.21 -3.13
CA LEU A 158 22.08 14.04 -3.47
C LEU A 158 22.63 12.75 -2.83
N VAL A 159 23.95 12.58 -2.78
CA VAL A 159 24.63 11.41 -2.19
C VAL A 159 24.19 11.14 -0.75
N PHE A 160 23.95 12.19 0.03
CA PHE A 160 23.52 12.04 1.43
C PHE A 160 22.02 12.19 1.63
N VAL A 161 21.37 13.13 0.92
CA VAL A 161 19.95 13.41 1.12
C VAL A 161 19.07 12.26 0.64
N LEU A 162 19.40 11.62 -0.49
CA LEU A 162 18.58 10.53 -1.03
C LEU A 162 18.61 9.27 -0.14
N PRO A 163 19.76 8.79 0.36
CA PRO A 163 19.79 7.70 1.32
C PRO A 163 19.18 8.08 2.67
N ALA A 164 19.37 9.32 3.15
CA ALA A 164 18.72 9.79 4.37
C ALA A 164 17.19 9.81 4.23
N LEU A 165 16.67 10.19 3.07
CA LEU A 165 15.24 10.14 2.76
C LEU A 165 14.72 8.70 2.79
N LEU A 166 15.44 7.75 2.20
CA LEU A 166 15.11 6.32 2.25
C LEU A 166 15.08 5.81 3.70
N TRP A 167 16.06 6.22 4.51
CA TRP A 167 16.16 5.82 5.91
C TRP A 167 15.01 6.35 6.78
N VAL A 168 14.65 7.63 6.61
CA VAL A 168 13.57 8.26 7.37
C VAL A 168 12.20 7.68 7.03
N ARG A 169 11.99 7.22 5.79
CA ARG A 169 10.72 6.65 5.31
C ARG A 169 10.60 5.14 5.42
N ARG A 170 11.47 4.49 6.18
CA ARG A 170 11.35 3.05 6.40
C ARG A 170 10.07 2.75 7.19
N GLU A 171 9.09 2.11 6.55
CA GLU A 171 7.83 1.70 7.18
C GLU A 171 8.03 0.41 8.00
N PHE A 172 8.93 0.44 8.98
CA PHE A 172 9.30 -0.68 9.88
C PHE A 172 10.34 -1.70 9.38
N GLU A 173 10.67 -1.77 8.09
CA GLU A 173 11.76 -2.64 7.63
C GLU A 173 13.13 -1.94 7.74
N PHE A 174 14.09 -2.58 8.42
CA PHE A 174 15.44 -2.05 8.58
C PHE A 174 16.23 -2.06 7.26
N PHE A 175 15.79 -2.87 6.29
CA PHE A 175 16.44 -3.10 5.00
C PHE A 175 15.51 -2.79 3.84
N LEU A 176 16.08 -2.42 2.69
CA LEU A 176 15.33 -2.30 1.44
C LEU A 176 14.62 -3.64 1.13
N PRO A 177 13.43 -3.62 0.50
CA PRO A 177 12.75 -4.84 0.11
C PRO A 177 13.71 -5.78 -0.64
N ARG A 178 13.67 -7.08 -0.34
CA ARG A 178 14.62 -8.06 -0.91
C ARG A 178 14.66 -8.07 -2.45
N ARG A 179 13.57 -7.67 -3.11
CA ARG A 179 13.52 -7.48 -4.57
C ARG A 179 14.36 -6.29 -5.01
N LEU A 180 14.15 -5.12 -4.39
CA LEU A 180 14.94 -3.91 -4.64
C LEU A 180 16.43 -4.13 -4.38
N GLN A 181 16.81 -4.90 -3.35
CA GLN A 181 18.23 -5.22 -3.12
C GLN A 181 18.86 -6.00 -4.28
N LYS A 182 18.16 -7.01 -4.81
CA LYS A 182 18.64 -7.83 -5.92
C LYS A 182 18.76 -6.98 -7.19
N ASP A 183 17.73 -6.20 -7.48
CA ASP A 183 17.69 -5.37 -8.69
C ASP A 183 18.70 -4.20 -8.58
N ALA A 184 18.92 -3.66 -7.38
CA ALA A 184 19.99 -2.70 -7.12
C ALA A 184 21.38 -3.30 -7.31
N LEU A 185 21.60 -4.57 -6.91
CA LEU A 185 22.87 -5.26 -7.14
C LEU A 185 23.12 -5.49 -8.64
N VAL A 186 22.09 -5.87 -9.40
CA VAL A 186 22.18 -5.99 -10.87
C VAL A 186 22.51 -4.64 -11.49
N ALA A 187 21.83 -3.56 -11.09
CA ALA A 187 22.10 -2.22 -11.57
C ALA A 187 23.52 -1.75 -11.21
N ALA A 188 23.99 -2.02 -9.99
CA ALA A 188 25.35 -1.70 -9.57
C ALA A 188 26.40 -2.43 -10.41
N LEU A 189 26.17 -3.71 -10.75
CA LEU A 189 27.05 -4.48 -11.62
C LEU A 189 27.08 -3.90 -13.04
N CYS A 190 25.93 -3.48 -13.58
CA CYS A 190 25.87 -2.80 -14.87
C CYS A 190 26.60 -1.46 -14.87
N ILE A 191 26.43 -0.64 -13.82
CA ILE A 191 27.15 0.64 -13.67
C ILE A 191 28.66 0.40 -13.55
N ALA A 192 29.08 -0.59 -12.76
CA ALA A 192 30.49 -0.95 -12.61
C ALA A 192 31.10 -1.41 -13.95
N LEU A 193 30.38 -2.21 -14.74
CA LEU A 193 30.82 -2.60 -16.08
C LEU A 193 30.98 -1.39 -17.01
N LEU A 194 29.98 -0.50 -17.05
CA LEU A 194 30.06 0.74 -17.82
C LEU A 194 31.21 1.64 -17.37
N PHE A 195 31.51 1.66 -16.07
CA PHE A 195 32.61 2.43 -15.50
C PHE A 195 33.96 1.89 -15.94
N VAL A 196 34.17 0.57 -15.86
CA VAL A 196 35.39 -0.07 -16.33
C VAL A 196 35.58 0.18 -17.83
N LEU A 197 34.52 0.04 -18.62
CA LEU A 197 34.56 0.35 -20.06
C LEU A 197 34.93 1.81 -20.32
N ALA A 198 34.33 2.75 -19.59
CA ALA A 198 34.62 4.18 -19.72
C ALA A 198 36.09 4.50 -19.38
N MET A 199 36.65 3.85 -18.36
CA MET A 199 38.05 4.05 -17.95
C MET A 199 39.04 3.37 -18.91
N SER A 200 38.63 2.30 -19.59
CA SER A 200 39.46 1.60 -20.58
C SER A 200 39.45 2.24 -21.97
N SER A 201 38.51 3.14 -22.26
CA SER A 201 38.39 3.80 -23.56
C SER A 201 39.48 4.87 -23.74
N PRO A 202 40.05 5.02 -24.95
CA PRO A 202 40.75 6.25 -25.30
C PRO A 202 39.76 7.41 -25.10
N GLY A 203 40.19 8.47 -24.42
CA GLY A 203 39.32 9.55 -23.91
C GLY A 203 38.49 10.29 -24.97
N GLY A 204 37.78 11.34 -24.54
CA GLY A 204 36.91 12.13 -25.42
C GLY A 204 35.46 11.63 -25.43
N LEU A 205 34.79 11.70 -26.59
CA LEU A 205 33.33 11.50 -26.71
C LEU A 205 32.84 10.11 -26.28
N VAL A 206 33.61 9.05 -26.57
CA VAL A 206 33.23 7.67 -26.21
C VAL A 206 33.17 7.50 -24.69
N ARG A 207 34.17 8.03 -23.98
CA ARG A 207 34.18 8.04 -22.51
C ARG A 207 33.01 8.83 -21.94
N GLN A 208 32.75 10.04 -22.46
CA GLN A 208 31.60 10.86 -22.03
C GLN A 208 30.27 10.14 -22.23
N PHE A 209 30.08 9.51 -23.40
CA PHE A 209 28.88 8.74 -23.70
C PHE A 209 28.69 7.57 -22.73
N LEU A 210 29.74 6.80 -22.44
CA LEU A 210 29.69 5.68 -21.49
C LEU A 210 29.36 6.13 -20.06
N LEU A 211 29.87 7.29 -19.62
CA LEU A 211 29.54 7.85 -18.31
C LEU A 211 28.07 8.32 -18.25
N VAL A 212 27.54 8.94 -19.31
CA VAL A 212 26.12 9.32 -19.37
C VAL A 212 25.20 8.09 -19.40
N MET A 213 25.63 7.00 -20.05
CA MET A 213 24.89 5.74 -20.07
C MET A 213 24.71 5.09 -18.69
N MET A 214 25.48 5.50 -17.67
CA MET A 214 25.28 5.05 -16.28
C MET A 214 23.93 5.47 -15.68
N ILE A 215 23.22 6.43 -16.30
CA ILE A 215 21.87 6.81 -15.92
C ILE A 215 20.87 5.70 -16.27
N VAL A 216 21.13 4.88 -17.30
CA VAL A 216 20.17 3.87 -17.82
C VAL A 216 19.81 2.79 -16.79
N PRO A 217 20.76 2.17 -16.06
CA PRO A 217 20.42 1.26 -14.96
C PRO A 217 19.57 1.92 -13.87
N GLY A 218 19.82 3.21 -13.59
CA GLY A 218 19.02 4.01 -12.64
C GLY A 218 17.59 4.26 -13.14
N PHE A 219 17.41 4.49 -14.44
CA PHE A 219 16.10 4.62 -15.06
C PHE A 219 15.29 3.33 -14.97
N TRP A 220 15.92 2.18 -15.27
CA TRP A 220 15.29 0.87 -15.10
C TRP A 220 14.86 0.62 -13.65
N LEU A 221 15.73 0.93 -12.68
CA LEU A 221 15.38 0.83 -11.25
C LEU A 221 14.18 1.71 -10.87
N THR A 222 14.09 2.90 -11.45
CA THR A 222 12.99 3.84 -11.21
C THR A 222 11.67 3.26 -11.69
N LEU A 223 11.64 2.62 -12.86
CA LEU A 223 10.44 1.97 -13.38
C LEU A 223 10.02 0.76 -12.54
N ALA A 224 10.99 0.02 -12.00
CA ALA A 224 10.72 -1.20 -11.23
C ALA A 224 10.34 -0.94 -9.76
N HIS A 225 10.84 0.15 -9.15
CA HIS A 225 10.76 0.39 -7.70
C HIS A 225 10.40 1.84 -7.33
N ASP A 226 9.77 2.58 -8.23
CA ASP A 226 9.28 3.94 -8.01
C ASP A 226 10.42 4.91 -7.60
N TRP A 227 10.09 5.91 -6.79
CA TRP A 227 11.04 6.88 -6.25
C TRP A 227 12.20 6.24 -5.48
N ARG A 228 12.00 5.05 -4.89
CA ARG A 228 13.05 4.34 -4.14
C ARG A 228 14.15 3.85 -5.09
N GLY A 229 13.74 3.31 -6.24
CA GLY A 229 14.66 2.93 -7.31
C GLY A 229 15.44 4.12 -7.86
N ALA A 230 14.76 5.25 -8.09
CA ALA A 230 15.40 6.50 -8.52
C ALA A 230 16.47 6.96 -7.52
N ALA A 231 16.15 6.98 -6.23
CA ALA A 231 17.07 7.41 -5.18
C ALA A 231 18.38 6.59 -5.17
N VAL A 232 18.30 5.27 -5.24
CA VAL A 232 19.49 4.39 -5.27
C VAL A 232 20.23 4.56 -6.60
N GLY A 233 19.52 4.54 -7.73
CA GLY A 233 20.12 4.67 -9.06
C GLY A 233 20.90 5.97 -9.27
N ILE A 234 20.32 7.10 -8.84
CA ILE A 234 20.95 8.43 -8.92
C ILE A 234 22.25 8.47 -8.11
N VAL A 235 22.23 7.97 -6.86
CA VAL A 235 23.43 7.97 -6.00
C VAL A 235 24.52 7.08 -6.59
N MET A 236 24.18 5.91 -7.12
CA MET A 236 25.16 5.02 -7.75
C MET A 236 25.78 5.64 -9.01
N ALA A 237 24.97 6.26 -9.86
CA ALA A 237 25.46 6.95 -11.06
C ALA A 237 26.32 8.17 -10.68
N ASP A 238 25.93 8.97 -9.68
CA ASP A 238 26.68 10.13 -9.22
C ASP A 238 28.05 9.73 -8.64
N ILE A 239 28.10 8.70 -7.79
CA ILE A 239 29.36 8.20 -7.25
C ILE A 239 30.26 7.65 -8.36
N ALA A 240 29.70 6.92 -9.33
CA ALA A 240 30.47 6.37 -10.44
C ALA A 240 31.08 7.48 -11.31
N VAL A 241 30.30 8.52 -11.64
CA VAL A 241 30.82 9.68 -12.37
C VAL A 241 31.83 10.45 -11.52
N ALA A 242 31.60 10.60 -10.21
CA ALA A 242 32.53 11.25 -9.32
C ALA A 242 33.90 10.55 -9.23
N MET A 243 33.91 9.21 -9.20
CA MET A 243 35.13 8.40 -9.22
C MET A 243 35.90 8.50 -10.55
N SER A 244 35.27 8.98 -11.62
CA SER A 244 35.91 9.19 -12.91
C SER A 244 36.71 10.49 -13.00
N LEU A 245 36.55 11.41 -12.04
CA LEU A 245 37.30 12.67 -12.04
C LEU A 245 38.80 12.40 -11.77
N PRO A 246 39.70 13.01 -12.55
CA PRO A 246 41.12 12.90 -12.31
C PRO A 246 41.48 13.55 -10.95
N ARG A 247 42.19 12.80 -10.09
CA ARG A 247 42.78 13.35 -8.86
C ARG A 247 43.98 14.21 -9.20
N SER A 248 43.73 15.45 -9.56
CA SER A 248 44.78 16.45 -9.72
C SER A 248 45.16 17.01 -8.33
N ASN A 249 46.45 17.05 -8.02
CA ASN A 249 46.98 17.50 -6.73
C ASN A 249 47.08 19.03 -6.58
N TYR A 250 46.56 19.83 -7.52
CA TYR A 250 46.50 21.29 -7.39
C TYR A 250 45.08 21.80 -7.10
N ALA A 251 44.97 22.72 -6.14
CA ALA A 251 43.70 23.36 -5.78
C ALA A 251 43.12 24.14 -6.97
N GLY A 252 41.84 23.94 -7.28
CA GLY A 252 41.16 24.54 -8.43
C GLY A 252 41.22 23.74 -9.72
N ALA A 253 41.64 22.46 -9.68
CA ALA A 253 41.65 21.60 -10.85
C ALA A 253 40.24 21.37 -11.41
N PHE A 254 40.05 21.74 -12.68
CA PHE A 254 38.75 21.71 -13.33
C PHE A 254 38.84 20.95 -14.65
N ASP A 255 38.14 19.82 -14.73
CA ASP A 255 37.93 19.05 -15.96
C ASP A 255 36.61 19.46 -16.63
N LEU A 256 36.70 20.06 -17.82
CA LEU A 256 35.56 20.50 -18.62
C LEU A 256 34.73 19.32 -19.15
N ASP A 257 35.40 18.23 -19.54
CA ASP A 257 34.74 17.09 -20.18
C ASP A 257 33.83 16.35 -19.21
N THR A 258 34.32 16.14 -17.98
CA THR A 258 33.54 15.49 -16.91
C THR A 258 32.44 16.41 -16.37
N PHE A 259 32.61 17.73 -16.44
CA PHE A 259 31.59 18.69 -16.03
C PHE A 259 30.32 18.63 -16.89
N TYR A 260 30.44 18.44 -18.21
CA TYR A 260 29.27 18.23 -19.07
C TYR A 260 28.49 16.96 -18.70
N VAL A 261 29.20 15.89 -18.37
CA VAL A 261 28.60 14.64 -17.88
C VAL A 261 27.87 14.88 -16.57
N GLN A 262 28.48 15.58 -15.61
CA GLN A 262 27.84 15.93 -14.33
C GLN A 262 26.56 16.74 -14.52
N MET A 263 26.51 17.67 -15.47
CA MET A 263 25.29 18.41 -15.80
C MET A 263 24.18 17.49 -16.32
N MET A 264 24.52 16.54 -17.20
CA MET A 264 23.56 15.55 -17.70
C MET A 264 23.07 14.61 -16.60
N VAL A 265 23.95 14.20 -15.68
CA VAL A 265 23.57 13.41 -14.50
C VAL A 265 22.67 14.21 -13.56
N ALA A 266 22.95 15.49 -13.32
CA ALA A 266 22.11 16.35 -12.51
C ALA A 266 20.71 16.52 -13.13
N PHE A 267 20.62 16.72 -14.45
CA PHE A 267 19.35 16.76 -15.17
C PHE A 267 18.62 15.41 -15.14
N GLY A 268 19.36 14.31 -15.33
CA GLY A 268 18.87 12.94 -15.17
C GLY A 268 18.30 12.70 -13.77
N ALA A 269 18.98 13.15 -12.72
CA ALA A 269 18.54 13.00 -11.34
C ALA A 269 17.19 13.68 -11.09
N VAL A 270 17.00 14.91 -11.59
CA VAL A 270 15.72 15.63 -11.48
C VAL A 270 14.60 14.89 -12.20
N THR A 271 14.85 14.47 -13.44
CA THR A 271 13.84 13.81 -14.28
C THR A 271 13.47 12.42 -13.75
N LEU A 272 14.45 11.58 -13.41
CA LEU A 272 14.22 10.24 -12.87
C LEU A 272 13.45 10.29 -11.56
N PHE A 273 13.83 11.17 -10.64
CA PHE A 273 13.17 11.24 -9.35
C PHE A 273 11.75 11.81 -9.47
N ALA A 274 11.53 12.85 -10.30
CA ALA A 274 10.19 13.37 -10.56
C ALA A 274 9.27 12.32 -11.20
N LEU A 275 9.81 11.51 -12.12
CA LEU A 275 9.10 10.36 -12.69
C LEU A 275 8.80 9.31 -11.61
N GLY A 276 9.77 8.97 -10.76
CA GLY A 276 9.60 8.01 -9.67
C GLY A 276 8.55 8.43 -8.65
N THR A 277 8.45 9.73 -8.32
CA THR A 277 7.42 10.24 -7.39
C THR A 277 6.02 10.19 -8.02
N ARG A 278 5.91 10.52 -9.32
CA ARG A 278 4.64 10.43 -10.07
C ARG A 278 4.16 8.99 -10.20
N LEU A 279 5.08 8.06 -10.50
CA LEU A 279 4.79 6.64 -10.60
C LEU A 279 4.31 6.07 -9.25
N SER A 280 4.99 6.43 -8.15
CA SER A 280 4.58 6.04 -6.80
C SER A 280 3.15 6.49 -6.49
N GLY A 281 2.81 7.75 -6.78
CA GLY A 281 1.48 8.28 -6.52
C GLY A 281 0.38 7.54 -7.30
N ALA A 282 0.62 7.25 -8.57
CA ALA A 282 -0.31 6.50 -9.41
C ALA A 282 -0.49 5.05 -8.93
N LEU A 283 0.59 4.35 -8.60
CA LEU A 283 0.53 2.97 -8.11
C LEU A 283 -0.10 2.87 -6.72
N ASP A 284 0.16 3.83 -5.83
CA ASP A 284 -0.45 3.87 -4.50
C ASP A 284 -1.97 4.10 -4.59
N GLN A 285 -2.43 4.92 -5.54
CA GLN A 285 -3.87 5.10 -5.80
C GLN A 285 -4.52 3.78 -6.23
N VAL A 286 -3.90 3.05 -7.17
CA VAL A 286 -4.40 1.74 -7.62
C VAL A 286 -4.44 0.73 -6.47
N ARG A 287 -3.39 0.67 -5.64
CA ARG A 287 -3.33 -0.21 -4.46
C ARG A 287 -4.39 0.13 -3.43
N ARG A 288 -4.61 1.41 -3.13
CA ARG A 288 -5.64 1.86 -2.17
C ARG A 288 -7.04 1.51 -2.64
N VAL A 289 -7.35 1.70 -3.92
CA VAL A 289 -8.64 1.30 -4.50
C VAL A 289 -8.84 -0.21 -4.39
N GLY A 290 -7.82 -1.01 -4.74
CA GLY A 290 -7.88 -2.47 -4.60
C GLY A 290 -8.09 -2.94 -3.16
N HIS A 291 -7.40 -2.32 -2.19
CA HIS A 291 -7.58 -2.65 -0.77
C HIS A 291 -8.95 -2.22 -0.24
N ALA A 292 -9.44 -1.03 -0.61
CA ALA A 292 -10.76 -0.55 -0.21
C ALA A 292 -11.88 -1.45 -0.74
N GLU A 293 -11.77 -1.93 -1.98
CA GLU A 293 -12.73 -2.88 -2.56
C GLU A 293 -12.73 -4.21 -1.81
N GLN A 294 -11.55 -4.77 -1.51
CA GLN A 294 -11.43 -6.00 -0.73
C GLN A 294 -12.00 -5.86 0.69
N GLN A 295 -11.74 -4.72 1.35
CA GLN A 295 -12.30 -4.43 2.67
C GLN A 295 -13.83 -4.30 2.63
N ALA A 296 -14.38 -3.60 1.64
CA ALA A 296 -15.82 -3.47 1.46
C ALA A 296 -16.50 -4.84 1.24
N LEU A 297 -15.89 -5.71 0.44
CA LEU A 297 -16.38 -7.08 0.24
C LEU A 297 -16.36 -7.90 1.54
N GLN A 298 -15.29 -7.80 2.33
CA GLN A 298 -15.19 -8.50 3.62
C GLN A 298 -16.24 -8.01 4.62
N VAL A 299 -16.47 -6.69 4.69
CA VAL A 299 -17.51 -6.09 5.53
C VAL A 299 -18.90 -6.56 5.07
N ALA A 300 -19.19 -6.56 3.76
CA ALA A 300 -20.46 -7.05 3.24
C ALA A 300 -20.69 -8.53 3.60
N GLN A 301 -19.69 -9.40 3.40
CA GLN A 301 -19.76 -10.80 3.80
C GLN A 301 -20.01 -10.98 5.30
N ALA A 302 -19.31 -10.20 6.14
CA ALA A 302 -19.48 -10.25 7.59
C ALA A 302 -20.89 -9.81 8.02
N SER A 303 -21.42 -8.76 7.40
CA SER A 303 -22.78 -8.28 7.64
C SER A 303 -23.85 -9.31 7.26
N TYR A 304 -23.73 -9.97 6.09
CA TYR A 304 -24.64 -11.05 5.70
C TYR A 304 -24.57 -12.23 6.68
N MET A 305 -23.37 -12.64 7.09
CA MET A 305 -23.21 -13.71 8.07
C MET A 305 -23.79 -13.34 9.43
N SER A 306 -23.68 -12.08 9.85
CA SER A 306 -24.30 -11.60 11.08
C SER A 306 -25.82 -11.65 10.99
N ALA A 307 -26.41 -11.23 9.86
CA ALA A 307 -27.84 -11.29 9.64
C ALA A 307 -28.38 -12.73 9.68
N GLU A 308 -27.70 -13.68 9.02
CA GLU A 308 -28.08 -15.09 9.05
C GLU A 308 -27.99 -15.68 10.46
N ARG A 309 -26.97 -15.31 11.25
CA ARG A 309 -26.88 -15.74 12.66
C ARG A 309 -28.05 -15.22 13.50
N THR A 310 -28.46 -13.97 13.29
CA THR A 310 -29.62 -13.41 13.97
C THR A 310 -30.91 -14.16 13.60
N LEU A 311 -31.11 -14.48 12.32
CA LEU A 311 -32.27 -15.26 11.86
C LEU A 311 -32.28 -16.67 12.45
N ARG A 312 -31.12 -17.34 12.43
CA ARG A 312 -30.93 -18.64 13.06
C ARG A 312 -31.30 -18.62 14.55
N ASN A 313 -30.79 -17.64 15.30
CA ASN A 313 -31.07 -17.54 16.74
C ASN A 313 -32.56 -17.32 17.01
N ARG A 314 -33.23 -16.48 16.20
CA ARG A 314 -34.69 -16.29 16.29
C ARG A 314 -35.46 -17.58 16.01
N VAL A 315 -35.05 -18.35 15.00
CA VAL A 315 -35.68 -19.64 14.67
C VAL A 315 -35.52 -20.64 15.80
N ILE A 316 -34.36 -20.70 16.44
CA ILE A 316 -34.13 -21.57 17.61
C ILE A 316 -35.04 -21.17 18.77
N GLU A 317 -35.13 -19.87 19.07
CA GLU A 317 -36.02 -19.33 20.12
C GLU A 317 -37.49 -19.64 19.82
N TYR A 318 -37.96 -19.43 18.58
CA TYR A 318 -39.32 -19.77 18.19
C TYR A 318 -39.61 -21.26 18.29
N THR A 319 -38.65 -22.12 17.94
CA THR A 319 -38.81 -23.57 18.04
C THR A 319 -38.99 -23.99 19.50
N ASP A 320 -38.20 -23.41 20.42
CA ASP A 320 -38.33 -23.68 21.86
C ASP A 320 -39.71 -23.24 22.40
N ILE A 321 -40.11 -22.00 22.09
CA ILE A 321 -41.46 -21.48 22.43
C ILE A 321 -42.55 -22.39 21.87
N HIS A 322 -42.39 -22.85 20.63
CA HIS A 322 -43.35 -23.73 19.97
C HIS A 322 -43.50 -25.07 20.71
N THR A 323 -42.39 -25.70 21.12
CA THR A 323 -42.44 -26.94 21.90
C THR A 323 -43.11 -26.75 23.25
N HIS A 324 -42.85 -25.62 23.92
CA HIS A 324 -43.48 -25.29 25.20
C HIS A 324 -44.99 -25.05 25.05
N LEU A 325 -45.40 -24.31 24.02
CA LEU A 325 -46.81 -24.07 23.71
C LEU A 325 -47.56 -25.38 23.42
N ASN A 326 -46.93 -26.27 22.64
CA ASN A 326 -47.49 -27.60 22.36
C ASN A 326 -47.64 -28.45 23.63
N LYS A 327 -46.70 -28.36 24.57
CA LYS A 327 -46.78 -29.05 25.87
C LYS A 327 -47.94 -28.52 26.71
N LEU A 328 -48.02 -27.21 26.92
CA LEU A 328 -49.13 -26.57 27.63
C LEU A 328 -50.49 -26.94 27.02
N ARG A 329 -50.57 -26.96 25.68
CA ARG A 329 -51.80 -27.36 24.99
C ARG A 329 -52.18 -28.80 25.28
N ARG A 330 -51.21 -29.73 25.29
CA ARG A 330 -51.44 -31.14 25.63
C ARG A 330 -51.94 -31.29 27.08
N ASP A 331 -51.37 -30.52 28.01
CA ASP A 331 -51.75 -30.54 29.42
C ASP A 331 -53.18 -29.99 29.64
N ILE A 332 -53.57 -28.93 28.92
CA ILE A 332 -54.95 -28.42 28.97
C ILE A 332 -55.93 -29.44 28.36
N ALA A 333 -55.55 -30.05 27.24
CA ALA A 333 -56.38 -31.07 26.60
C ALA A 333 -56.56 -32.32 27.48
N SER A 334 -55.54 -32.73 28.25
CA SER A 334 -55.69 -33.83 29.21
C SER A 334 -56.59 -33.42 30.38
N SER A 335 -56.42 -32.22 30.94
CA SER A 335 -57.28 -31.73 32.03
C SER A 335 -58.75 -31.63 31.62
N LEU A 336 -59.04 -31.22 30.38
CA LEU A 336 -60.39 -31.19 29.83
C LEU A 336 -61.01 -32.59 29.69
N LYS A 337 -60.20 -33.60 29.32
CA LYS A 337 -60.64 -35.00 29.26
C LYS A 337 -60.97 -35.55 30.65
N GLU A 338 -60.13 -35.27 31.65
CA GLU A 338 -60.35 -35.71 33.04
C GLU A 338 -61.65 -35.15 33.62
N ARG A 339 -62.04 -33.94 33.23
CA ARG A 339 -63.30 -33.29 33.66
C ARG A 339 -64.53 -33.69 32.82
N GLY A 340 -64.39 -34.61 31.87
CA GLY A 340 -65.47 -35.11 31.02
C GLY A 340 -65.82 -34.23 29.80
N HIS A 341 -65.05 -33.17 29.52
CA HIS A 341 -65.28 -32.27 28.38
C HIS A 341 -64.54 -32.74 27.11
N TYR A 342 -64.90 -33.93 26.62
CA TYR A 342 -64.22 -34.58 25.49
C TYR A 342 -64.32 -33.79 24.17
N ALA A 343 -65.45 -33.14 23.91
CA ALA A 343 -65.65 -32.34 22.70
C ALA A 343 -64.68 -31.15 22.62
N ALA A 344 -64.55 -30.39 23.71
CA ALA A 344 -63.62 -29.25 23.80
C ALA A 344 -62.16 -29.70 23.70
N ALA A 345 -61.80 -30.84 24.31
CA ALA A 345 -60.46 -31.41 24.20
C ALA A 345 -60.12 -31.85 22.76
N MET A 346 -61.08 -32.39 22.02
CA MET A 346 -60.91 -32.76 20.62
C MET A 346 -60.74 -31.54 19.71
N GLU A 347 -61.54 -30.50 19.93
CA GLU A 347 -61.43 -29.23 19.18
C GLU A 347 -60.08 -28.56 19.44
N MET A 348 -59.62 -28.54 20.70
CA MET A 348 -58.32 -27.98 21.07
C MET A 348 -57.13 -28.74 20.45
N ASN A 349 -57.24 -30.07 20.31
CA ASN A 349 -56.23 -30.85 19.59
C ASN A 349 -56.26 -30.56 18.08
N ARG A 350 -57.44 -30.48 17.48
CA ARG A 350 -57.60 -30.21 16.03
C ARG A 350 -57.02 -28.85 15.65
N THR A 351 -57.43 -27.79 16.36
CA THR A 351 -56.89 -26.43 16.14
C THR A 351 -55.39 -26.39 16.41
N GLY A 352 -54.94 -27.14 17.41
CA GLY A 352 -53.54 -27.25 17.74
C GLY A 352 -52.65 -27.84 16.63
N VAL A 353 -53.10 -28.88 15.94
CA VAL A 353 -52.36 -29.46 14.81
C VAL A 353 -52.21 -28.45 13.67
N ILE A 354 -53.29 -27.74 13.33
CA ILE A 354 -53.29 -26.72 12.27
C ILE A 354 -52.32 -25.58 12.62
N GLN A 355 -52.39 -25.06 13.86
CA GLN A 355 -51.51 -24.00 14.32
C GLN A 355 -50.03 -24.42 14.34
N ALA A 356 -49.75 -25.67 14.72
CA ALA A 356 -48.39 -26.18 14.71
C ALA A 356 -47.82 -26.25 13.30
N GLN A 357 -48.60 -26.75 12.35
CA GLN A 357 -48.17 -26.84 10.96
C GLN A 357 -47.90 -25.45 10.35
N LEU A 358 -48.79 -24.47 10.60
CA LEU A 358 -48.58 -23.09 10.15
C LEU A 358 -47.34 -22.44 10.77
N MET A 359 -47.04 -22.73 12.05
CA MET A 359 -45.83 -22.25 12.72
C MET A 359 -44.58 -22.92 12.15
N ASP A 360 -44.60 -24.22 11.90
CA ASP A 360 -43.49 -24.96 11.32
C ASP A 360 -43.16 -24.45 9.91
N ASP A 361 -44.17 -24.20 9.07
CA ASP A 361 -44.00 -23.61 7.74
C ASP A 361 -43.40 -22.20 7.82
N TYR A 362 -43.86 -21.38 8.77
CA TYR A 362 -43.32 -20.04 8.99
C TYR A 362 -41.85 -20.08 9.44
N VAL A 363 -41.51 -20.95 10.39
CA VAL A 363 -40.15 -21.12 10.90
C VAL A 363 -39.20 -21.61 9.80
N ALA A 364 -39.64 -22.57 8.98
CA ALA A 364 -38.88 -23.08 7.84
C ALA A 364 -38.59 -22.00 6.79
N SER A 365 -39.49 -21.03 6.61
CA SER A 365 -39.30 -19.90 5.68
C SER A 365 -38.28 -18.87 6.16
N LEU A 366 -38.10 -18.71 7.48
CA LEU A 366 -37.19 -17.73 8.09
C LEU A 366 -35.72 -18.14 7.95
N TYR A 367 -35.39 -19.37 8.38
CA TYR A 367 -34.04 -19.92 8.31
C TYR A 367 -34.08 -21.44 8.06
N PRO A 368 -33.40 -21.94 7.02
CA PRO A 368 -33.41 -23.35 6.68
C PRO A 368 -32.45 -24.15 7.58
N LEU A 369 -32.96 -24.66 8.71
CA LEU A 369 -32.20 -25.51 9.63
C LEU A 369 -31.60 -26.75 8.95
N ASP A 370 -32.26 -27.25 7.90
CA ASP A 370 -31.82 -28.42 7.12
C ASP A 370 -30.48 -28.23 6.41
N ILE A 371 -30.04 -26.98 6.15
CA ILE A 371 -28.73 -26.73 5.54
C ILE A 371 -27.61 -27.10 6.50
N GLU A 372 -27.81 -26.95 7.82
CA GLU A 372 -26.79 -27.31 8.81
C GLU A 372 -26.59 -28.82 8.91
N THR A 373 -27.67 -29.59 8.73
CA THR A 373 -27.68 -31.04 8.88
C THR A 373 -27.38 -31.74 7.55
N HIS A 374 -28.04 -31.38 6.46
CA HIS A 374 -27.97 -32.06 5.15
C HIS A 374 -27.17 -31.28 4.10
N GLY A 375 -26.77 -30.04 4.39
CA GLY A 375 -26.11 -29.15 3.44
C GLY A 375 -27.09 -28.53 2.44
N LEU A 376 -26.57 -27.63 1.59
CA LEU A 376 -27.37 -26.93 0.57
C LEU A 376 -28.22 -27.88 -0.30
N TYR A 377 -27.65 -29.02 -0.72
CA TYR A 377 -28.34 -29.94 -1.63
C TYR A 377 -29.53 -30.61 -0.98
N GLY A 378 -29.43 -31.00 0.29
CA GLY A 378 -30.56 -31.55 1.04
C GLY A 378 -31.68 -30.52 1.22
N ALA A 379 -31.33 -29.27 1.51
CA ALA A 379 -32.30 -28.20 1.68
C ALA A 379 -33.02 -27.81 0.37
N LEU A 380 -32.32 -27.81 -0.77
CA LEU A 380 -32.96 -27.53 -2.08
C LEU A 380 -33.89 -28.65 -2.54
N SER A 381 -33.66 -29.89 -2.10
CA SER A 381 -34.52 -31.04 -2.38
C SER A 381 -35.62 -31.26 -1.34
N SER A 382 -35.71 -30.42 -0.31
CA SER A 382 -36.67 -30.63 0.77
C SER A 382 -38.08 -30.21 0.34
N VAL A 383 -39.09 -30.88 0.92
CA VAL A 383 -40.50 -30.51 0.72
C VAL A 383 -40.78 -29.10 1.25
N ALA A 384 -40.11 -28.70 2.33
CA ALA A 384 -40.22 -27.35 2.89
C ALA A 384 -39.80 -26.27 1.89
N PHE A 385 -38.76 -26.52 1.08
CA PHE A 385 -38.34 -25.60 0.03
C PHE A 385 -39.38 -25.49 -1.09
N ALA A 386 -39.91 -26.61 -1.57
CA ALA A 386 -40.97 -26.63 -2.59
C ALA A 386 -42.23 -25.89 -2.10
N ASN A 387 -42.63 -26.10 -0.85
CA ASN A 387 -43.75 -25.40 -0.21
C ASN A 387 -43.49 -23.88 -0.12
N THR A 388 -42.26 -23.46 0.21
CA THR A 388 -41.89 -22.04 0.29
C THR A 388 -42.00 -21.35 -1.07
N CYS A 389 -41.68 -22.06 -2.16
CA CYS A 389 -41.77 -21.54 -3.51
C CYS A 389 -43.13 -21.77 -4.19
N ASP A 390 -44.08 -22.46 -3.54
CA ASP A 390 -45.41 -22.83 -4.05
C ASP A 390 -45.36 -23.49 -5.44
N THR A 391 -44.33 -24.32 -5.69
CA THR A 391 -44.03 -24.90 -7.02
C THR A 391 -43.35 -26.26 -6.91
N GLU A 392 -43.53 -27.13 -7.91
CA GLU A 392 -42.80 -28.40 -7.98
C GLU A 392 -41.35 -28.16 -8.39
N VAL A 393 -40.40 -28.63 -7.56
CA VAL A 393 -38.97 -28.42 -7.80
C VAL A 393 -38.29 -29.72 -8.19
N GLU A 394 -37.80 -29.82 -9.43
CA GLU A 394 -36.90 -30.90 -9.84
C GLU A 394 -35.44 -30.45 -9.63
N THR A 395 -34.64 -31.26 -8.95
CA THR A 395 -33.23 -30.92 -8.67
C THR A 395 -32.26 -31.86 -9.40
N ARG A 396 -31.24 -31.27 -10.04
CA ARG A 396 -30.11 -31.98 -10.65
C ARG A 396 -28.81 -31.45 -10.05
N LEU A 397 -28.37 -32.11 -9.00
CA LEU A 397 -27.26 -31.66 -8.16
C LEU A 397 -26.01 -32.51 -8.44
N ARG A 398 -24.86 -31.86 -8.67
CA ARG A 398 -23.59 -32.54 -8.99
C ARG A 398 -22.45 -32.06 -8.09
N GLY A 399 -21.82 -33.01 -7.40
CA GLY A 399 -20.72 -32.76 -6.46
C GLY A 399 -21.20 -32.77 -5.00
N GLU A 400 -20.32 -32.39 -4.07
CA GLU A 400 -20.61 -32.38 -2.63
C GLU A 400 -20.69 -30.93 -2.12
N SER A 401 -21.89 -30.48 -1.76
CA SER A 401 -22.10 -29.11 -1.24
C SER A 401 -21.43 -28.88 0.12
N ARG A 402 -21.27 -29.93 0.94
CA ARG A 402 -20.65 -29.86 2.28
C ARG A 402 -19.19 -29.43 2.26
N GLN A 403 -18.51 -29.52 1.11
CA GLN A 403 -17.15 -29.03 0.97
C GLN A 403 -17.06 -27.50 0.94
N LEU A 404 -18.19 -26.79 0.79
CA LEU A 404 -18.28 -25.34 0.80
C LEU A 404 -18.51 -24.81 2.22
N SER A 405 -18.07 -23.59 2.52
CA SER A 405 -18.36 -22.98 3.82
C SER A 405 -19.87 -22.80 4.05
N MET A 406 -20.30 -22.84 5.31
CA MET A 406 -21.70 -22.62 5.66
C MET A 406 -22.23 -21.28 5.12
N GLY A 407 -21.40 -20.24 5.18
CA GLY A 407 -21.77 -18.92 4.66
C GLY A 407 -22.01 -18.91 3.15
N LEU A 408 -21.18 -19.61 2.39
CA LEU A 408 -21.38 -19.74 0.94
C LEU A 408 -22.62 -20.57 0.61
N GLN A 409 -22.91 -21.61 1.39
CA GLN A 409 -24.12 -22.43 1.23
C GLN A 409 -25.39 -21.60 1.48
N LEU A 410 -25.42 -20.81 2.56
CA LEU A 410 -26.55 -19.92 2.87
C LEU A 410 -26.72 -18.82 1.82
N ALA A 411 -25.62 -18.19 1.41
CA ALA A 411 -25.65 -17.18 0.36
C ALA A 411 -26.18 -17.77 -0.97
N ALA A 412 -25.75 -18.97 -1.34
CA ALA A 412 -26.25 -19.67 -2.51
C ALA A 412 -27.76 -19.99 -2.39
N TYR A 413 -28.22 -20.48 -1.24
CA TYR A 413 -29.64 -20.74 -0.98
C TYR A 413 -30.49 -19.48 -1.14
N ARG A 414 -30.08 -18.36 -0.53
CA ARG A 414 -30.74 -17.07 -0.67
C ARG A 414 -30.73 -16.54 -2.10
N CYS A 415 -29.64 -16.79 -2.86
CA CYS A 415 -29.59 -16.45 -4.28
C CYS A 415 -30.54 -17.31 -5.12
N VAL A 416 -30.74 -18.58 -4.76
CA VAL A 416 -31.75 -19.44 -5.41
C VAL A 416 -33.14 -18.89 -5.16
N LEU A 417 -33.48 -18.53 -3.92
CA LEU A 417 -34.79 -17.94 -3.58
C LEU A 417 -35.04 -16.64 -4.37
N ASN A 418 -34.10 -15.70 -4.35
CA ASN A 418 -34.22 -14.46 -5.12
C ASN A 418 -34.35 -14.74 -6.64
N ALA A 419 -33.64 -15.75 -7.16
CA ALA A 419 -33.73 -16.12 -8.57
C ALA A 419 -35.07 -16.81 -8.93
N MET A 420 -35.64 -17.61 -8.02
CA MET A 420 -36.98 -18.19 -8.17
C MET A 420 -38.07 -17.09 -8.15
N GLU A 421 -37.89 -16.05 -7.34
CA GLU A 421 -38.79 -14.89 -7.33
C GLU A 421 -38.75 -14.07 -8.62
N LEU A 422 -37.57 -13.97 -9.26
CA LEU A 422 -37.38 -13.27 -10.54
C LEU A 422 -37.93 -14.06 -11.74
N LEU A 423 -38.06 -15.37 -11.63
CA LEU A 423 -38.64 -16.22 -12.67
C LEU A 423 -40.18 -16.15 -12.64
N PRO A 424 -40.85 -16.36 -13.79
CA PRO A 424 -42.31 -16.39 -13.81
C PRO A 424 -42.86 -17.57 -13.00
N LEU A 425 -44.09 -17.40 -12.50
CA LEU A 425 -44.85 -18.44 -11.81
C LEU A 425 -45.17 -19.55 -12.82
N GLY A 426 -44.59 -20.71 -12.60
CA GLY A 426 -44.88 -21.93 -13.35
C GLY A 426 -45.05 -23.09 -12.36
N SER A 427 -45.81 -24.11 -12.73
CA SER A 427 -46.07 -25.21 -11.79
C SER A 427 -44.83 -26.07 -11.52
N ARG A 428 -43.77 -25.96 -12.34
CA ARG A 428 -42.53 -26.72 -12.20
C ARG A 428 -41.26 -25.92 -12.55
N HIS A 429 -40.24 -26.02 -11.69
CA HIS A 429 -38.91 -25.42 -11.89
C HIS A 429 -37.81 -26.46 -11.78
N LEU A 430 -36.82 -26.37 -12.68
CA LEU A 430 -35.64 -27.23 -12.68
C LEU A 430 -34.44 -26.46 -12.11
N ILE A 431 -33.89 -26.95 -11.00
CA ILE A 431 -32.68 -26.42 -10.37
C ILE A 431 -31.50 -27.33 -10.67
N MET A 432 -30.53 -26.82 -11.41
CA MET A 432 -29.26 -27.50 -11.67
C MET A 432 -28.14 -26.83 -10.88
N ALA A 433 -27.46 -27.58 -10.02
CA ALA A 433 -26.34 -27.04 -9.23
C ALA A 433 -25.10 -27.93 -9.39
N ARG A 434 -23.93 -27.30 -9.54
CA ARG A 434 -22.64 -28.00 -9.68
C ARG A 434 -21.55 -27.33 -8.84
N VAL A 435 -20.92 -28.11 -7.97
CA VAL A 435 -19.71 -27.67 -7.25
C VAL A 435 -18.50 -27.75 -8.18
N TRP A 436 -17.63 -26.74 -8.12
CA TRP A 436 -16.37 -26.72 -8.86
C TRP A 436 -15.20 -26.31 -7.95
N LYS A 437 -14.01 -26.78 -8.31
CA LYS A 437 -12.74 -26.45 -7.64
C LYS A 437 -11.70 -26.16 -8.72
N ARG A 438 -11.14 -24.95 -8.73
CA ARG A 438 -10.11 -24.54 -9.72
C ARG A 438 -9.19 -23.48 -9.12
N ARG A 439 -7.86 -23.62 -9.31
CA ARG A 439 -6.84 -22.61 -8.97
C ARG A 439 -6.96 -22.04 -7.54
N GLY A 440 -7.08 -22.91 -6.53
CA GLY A 440 -7.17 -22.46 -5.12
C GLY A 440 -8.49 -21.76 -4.76
N ARG A 441 -9.52 -21.92 -5.58
CA ARG A 441 -10.89 -21.46 -5.30
C ARG A 441 -11.85 -22.62 -5.45
N ARG A 442 -12.90 -22.60 -4.64
CA ARG A 442 -14.02 -23.52 -4.73
C ARG A 442 -15.31 -22.71 -4.81
N GLY A 443 -16.32 -23.25 -5.47
CA GLY A 443 -17.54 -22.50 -5.70
C GLY A 443 -18.67 -23.37 -6.21
N LEU A 444 -19.79 -22.71 -6.47
CA LEU A 444 -21.02 -23.31 -6.93
C LEU A 444 -21.51 -22.58 -8.18
N VAL A 445 -21.89 -23.34 -9.19
CA VAL A 445 -22.67 -22.84 -10.34
C VAL A 445 -24.09 -23.34 -10.16
N VAL A 446 -25.06 -22.42 -10.21
CA VAL A 446 -26.48 -22.75 -10.16
C VAL A 446 -27.14 -22.23 -11.43
N THR A 447 -28.02 -23.04 -12.00
CA THR A 447 -28.86 -22.69 -13.14
C THR A 447 -30.28 -23.09 -12.81
N ILE A 448 -31.20 -22.14 -12.90
CA ILE A 448 -32.61 -22.33 -12.62
C ILE A 448 -33.36 -22.06 -13.93
N ALA A 449 -34.22 -23.00 -14.31
CA ALA A 449 -35.07 -22.90 -15.48
C ALA A 449 -36.53 -23.15 -15.09
N ALA A 450 -37.43 -22.27 -15.50
CA ALA A 450 -38.88 -22.50 -15.43
C ALA A 450 -39.32 -23.32 -16.64
N ASP A 451 -40.21 -24.29 -16.43
CA ASP A 451 -40.77 -25.08 -17.54
C ASP A 451 -41.69 -24.20 -18.41
N PRO A 452 -41.41 -24.03 -19.72
CA PRO A 452 -42.22 -23.19 -20.60
C PRO A 452 -43.65 -23.71 -20.80
N THR A 453 -43.89 -25.01 -20.57
CA THR A 453 -45.20 -25.66 -20.84
C THR A 453 -46.24 -25.43 -19.74
N LEU A 454 -45.80 -25.00 -18.55
CA LEU A 454 -46.62 -24.94 -17.35
C LEU A 454 -46.64 -23.55 -16.70
N LEU A 455 -46.60 -22.50 -17.52
CA LEU A 455 -46.64 -21.10 -17.05
C LEU A 455 -48.06 -20.72 -16.62
N LEU A 456 -48.23 -20.39 -15.34
CA LEU A 456 -49.52 -20.05 -14.74
C LEU A 456 -49.85 -18.56 -14.89
N ALA A 457 -48.85 -17.68 -14.84
CA ALA A 457 -49.00 -16.25 -15.11
C ALA A 457 -47.64 -15.55 -15.32
N ARG A 458 -47.61 -14.52 -16.18
CA ARG A 458 -46.46 -13.61 -16.26
C ARG A 458 -46.52 -12.67 -15.05
N ARG A 459 -45.54 -12.75 -14.13
CA ARG A 459 -45.39 -11.75 -13.06
C ARG A 459 -45.24 -10.38 -13.73
N ALA A 460 -46.10 -9.42 -13.36
CA ALA A 460 -46.01 -8.05 -13.86
C ALA A 460 -44.63 -7.48 -13.51
N ALA A 461 -43.88 -7.06 -14.54
CA ALA A 461 -42.61 -6.37 -14.37
C ALA A 461 -42.89 -5.03 -13.67
N GLY A 462 -42.35 -4.85 -12.47
CA GLY A 462 -42.53 -3.65 -11.67
C GLY A 462 -41.36 -3.47 -10.71
N LYS A 463 -41.36 -2.36 -9.97
CA LYS A 463 -40.30 -1.91 -9.04
C LYS A 463 -39.75 -3.00 -8.09
N ARG A 464 -40.60 -3.96 -7.69
CA ARG A 464 -40.24 -5.10 -6.84
C ARG A 464 -39.24 -6.06 -7.53
N VAL A 465 -39.32 -6.23 -8.85
CA VAL A 465 -38.39 -7.07 -9.62
C VAL A 465 -37.00 -6.44 -9.64
N ASP A 466 -36.91 -5.11 -9.82
CA ASP A 466 -35.63 -4.39 -9.82
C ASP A 466 -34.93 -4.45 -8.46
N GLU A 467 -35.70 -4.35 -7.37
CA GLU A 467 -35.19 -4.50 -6.00
C GLU A 467 -34.63 -5.91 -5.76
N ILE A 468 -35.35 -6.96 -6.17
CA ILE A 468 -34.90 -8.36 -6.01
C ILE A 468 -33.68 -8.65 -6.90
N GLU A 469 -33.64 -8.10 -8.11
CA GLU A 469 -32.48 -8.23 -9.01
C GLU A 469 -31.25 -7.54 -8.41
N TRP A 470 -31.43 -6.34 -7.84
CA TRP A 470 -30.37 -5.64 -7.11
C TRP A 470 -29.88 -6.43 -5.90
N GLU A 471 -30.78 -7.01 -5.11
CA GLU A 471 -30.40 -7.88 -3.98
C GLU A 471 -29.62 -9.12 -4.43
N LEU A 472 -30.04 -9.74 -5.53
CA LEU A 472 -29.34 -10.89 -6.09
C LEU A 472 -27.93 -10.50 -6.55
N VAL A 473 -27.79 -9.42 -7.30
CA VAL A 473 -26.49 -8.95 -7.82
C VAL A 473 -25.57 -8.50 -6.68
N SER A 474 -26.09 -7.81 -5.66
CA SER A 474 -25.28 -7.37 -4.52
C SER A 474 -24.76 -8.53 -3.68
N ARG A 475 -25.59 -9.55 -3.40
CA ARG A 475 -25.17 -10.78 -2.71
C ARG A 475 -24.13 -11.56 -3.54
N LEU A 476 -24.33 -11.68 -4.85
CA LEU A 476 -23.36 -12.33 -5.73
C LEU A 476 -22.04 -11.58 -5.75
N LYS A 477 -22.05 -10.26 -5.85
CA LYS A 477 -20.84 -9.43 -5.84
C LYS A 477 -20.07 -9.58 -4.52
N ALA A 478 -20.77 -9.64 -3.39
CA ALA A 478 -20.15 -9.88 -2.08
C ALA A 478 -19.38 -11.21 -2.02
N HIS A 479 -19.79 -12.22 -2.78
CA HIS A 479 -19.14 -13.54 -2.83
C HIS A 479 -18.40 -13.81 -4.16
N ASP A 480 -17.87 -12.76 -4.78
CA ASP A 480 -17.11 -12.81 -6.04
C ASP A 480 -17.79 -13.68 -7.11
N GLY A 481 -19.10 -13.44 -7.23
CA GLY A 481 -20.03 -14.15 -8.06
C GLY A 481 -20.59 -13.29 -9.19
N THR A 482 -21.09 -13.95 -10.22
CA THR A 482 -21.67 -13.28 -11.40
C THR A 482 -23.00 -13.90 -11.75
N CYS A 483 -23.97 -13.07 -12.13
CA CYS A 483 -25.25 -13.51 -12.68
C CYS A 483 -25.24 -13.37 -14.22
N ARG A 484 -25.87 -14.32 -14.91
CA ARG A 484 -26.20 -14.22 -16.33
C ARG A 484 -27.63 -14.71 -16.54
N ARG A 485 -28.49 -13.81 -17.02
CA ARG A 485 -29.82 -14.12 -17.53
C ARG A 485 -29.73 -14.31 -19.04
N ARG A 486 -29.83 -15.56 -19.52
CA ARG A 486 -29.75 -15.86 -20.96
C ARG A 486 -31.12 -15.84 -21.64
N HIS A 487 -32.18 -16.13 -20.88
CA HIS A 487 -33.54 -16.20 -21.38
C HIS A 487 -34.51 -15.75 -20.27
N GLU A 488 -35.72 -15.31 -20.62
CA GLU A 488 -36.71 -14.86 -19.64
C GLU A 488 -37.04 -15.96 -18.60
N LEU A 489 -36.96 -17.22 -19.03
CA LEU A 489 -37.22 -18.42 -18.22
C LEU A 489 -35.97 -19.06 -17.59
N LYS A 490 -34.79 -18.46 -17.75
CA LYS A 490 -33.52 -19.08 -17.31
C LYS A 490 -32.52 -18.11 -16.72
N ILE A 491 -32.17 -18.32 -15.46
CA ILE A 491 -31.15 -17.57 -14.72
C ILE A 491 -30.01 -18.52 -14.35
N SER A 492 -28.77 -18.08 -14.57
CA SER A 492 -27.57 -18.80 -14.14
C SER A 492 -26.68 -17.88 -13.34
N PHE A 493 -26.21 -18.34 -12.19
CA PHE A 493 -25.27 -17.58 -11.37
C PHE A 493 -24.15 -18.47 -10.84
N LEU A 494 -23.02 -17.83 -10.54
CA LEU A 494 -21.84 -18.46 -9.96
C LEU A 494 -21.49 -17.74 -8.67
N VAL A 495 -21.09 -18.51 -7.66
CA VAL A 495 -20.60 -18.00 -6.38
C VAL A 495 -19.28 -18.68 -6.04
N SER A 496 -18.32 -17.96 -5.45
CA SER A 496 -17.00 -18.52 -5.17
C SER A 496 -16.45 -18.12 -3.80
N GLU A 497 -15.55 -18.96 -3.28
CA GLU A 497 -14.77 -18.66 -2.09
C GLU A 497 -13.32 -19.15 -2.25
N PRO A 498 -12.36 -18.54 -1.53
CA PRO A 498 -11.00 -19.07 -1.47
C PRO A 498 -11.00 -20.45 -0.83
N SER A 499 -10.24 -21.40 -1.39
CA SER A 499 -10.21 -22.78 -0.89
C SER A 499 -9.47 -22.94 0.43
N ASP A 500 -8.59 -21.98 0.77
CA ASP A 500 -7.91 -21.89 2.06
C ASP A 500 -8.47 -20.71 2.86
N ARG A 501 -9.49 -20.97 3.68
CA ARG A 501 -9.52 -20.34 5.00
C ARG A 501 -8.79 -21.28 5.91
N ARG A 502 -7.50 -21.01 6.19
CA ARG A 502 -6.94 -21.39 7.49
C ARG A 502 -7.92 -20.83 8.50
N THR A 503 -8.67 -21.71 9.13
CA THR A 503 -9.41 -21.39 10.33
C THR A 503 -8.38 -20.80 11.29
N VAL A 504 -8.43 -19.49 11.48
CA VAL A 504 -7.80 -18.86 12.64
C VAL A 504 -8.62 -19.39 13.82
N THR A 505 -8.23 -20.55 14.30
CA THR A 505 -8.69 -21.14 15.55
C THR A 505 -7.88 -20.51 16.68
N SER A 506 -8.64 -20.10 17.71
CA SER A 506 -8.31 -19.46 18.98
C SER A 506 -7.80 -18.03 18.92
#